data_AF-A0A4R5A3P5-F1
#
_entry.id   AF-A0A4R5A3P5-F1
#
_cell.length_a   1.000
_cell.length_b   1.000
_cell.length_c   1.000
_cell.angle_alpha   90.00
_cell.angle_beta   90.00
_cell.angle_gamma   90.00
#
_symmetry.space_group_name_H-M   'P 1'
#
loop_
_entity.id
_entity.type
_entity.pdbx_description
1 polymer ?
#
loop_
_entity_poly.entity_id
_entity_poly.type
_entity_poly.pdbx_seq_one_letter_code
_entity_poly.pdbx_strand_id
1 'polypeptide(L)'
;MTTAPLRGGLRLVQLLLIALIALLIARGPLYGVVDGGPYDGAWGGPSRSGAWLVHAAVAVPIGVVAGALLVAVERLRRRLVPREQGEPAAWWVRSAAVTTVVLAALFVVLWVRQL
;
A
#
# COMPACT_ATOMS: atom_id res chain seq x y z
N MET A 1 23.77 -8.65 14.46
CA MET A 1 22.51 -8.99 13.76
C MET A 1 22.46 -8.26 12.42
N THR A 2 22.32 -8.98 11.31
CA THR A 2 22.23 -8.41 9.97
C THR A 2 20.87 -7.73 9.75
N THR A 3 20.81 -6.56 9.11
CA THR A 3 19.54 -5.89 8.73
C THR A 3 18.91 -6.45 7.45
N ALA A 4 19.55 -7.44 6.82
CA ALA A 4 19.11 -8.09 5.58
C ALA A 4 17.63 -8.56 5.58
N PRO A 5 17.15 -9.33 6.59
CA PRO A 5 15.76 -9.78 6.60
C PRO A 5 14.76 -8.63 6.69
N LEU A 6 15.06 -7.58 7.47
CA LEU A 6 14.20 -6.39 7.56
C LEU A 6 14.14 -5.63 6.23
N ARG A 7 15.27 -5.50 5.51
CA ARG A 7 15.27 -4.90 4.18
C ARG A 7 14.48 -5.73 3.16
N GLY A 8 14.57 -7.06 3.26
CA GLY A 8 13.75 -7.98 2.46
C GLY A 8 12.27 -7.79 2.75
N GLY A 9 11.88 -7.76 4.03
CA GLY A 9 10.51 -7.50 4.47
C GLY A 9 9.97 -6.17 3.95
N LEU A 10 10.71 -5.08 4.10
CA LEU A 10 10.30 -3.77 3.57
C LEU A 10 10.18 -3.76 2.04
N ARG A 11 10.98 -4.53 1.32
CA ARG A 11 10.83 -4.71 -0.14
C ARG A 11 9.53 -5.44 -0.48
N LEU A 12 9.14 -6.45 0.31
CA LEU A 12 7.83 -7.10 0.16
C LEU A 12 6.70 -6.12 0.44
N VAL A 13 6.82 -5.27 1.46
CA VAL A 13 5.85 -4.20 1.74
C VAL A 13 5.72 -3.22 0.56
N GLN A 14 6.82 -2.85 -0.10
CA GLN A 14 6.77 -2.02 -1.30
C GLN A 14 6.02 -2.70 -2.45
N LEU A 15 6.29 -3.98 -2.70
CA LEU A 15 5.59 -4.74 -3.73
C LEU A 15 4.09 -4.86 -3.42
N LEU A 16 3.74 -5.08 -2.15
CA LEU A 16 2.35 -5.05 -1.69
C LEU A 16 1.69 -3.70 -1.96
N LEU A 17 2.33 -2.58 -1.59
CA LEU A 17 1.80 -1.25 -1.85
C LEU A 17 1.61 -0.98 -3.35
N ILE A 18 2.56 -1.40 -4.19
CA ILE A 18 2.44 -1.30 -5.65
C ILE A 18 1.24 -2.11 -6.16
N ALA A 19 1.06 -3.35 -5.68
CA ALA A 19 -0.08 -4.18 -6.04
C ALA A 19 -1.42 -3.55 -5.60
N LEU A 20 -1.48 -2.98 -4.40
CA LEU A 20 -2.66 -2.27 -3.90
C LEU A 20 -2.95 -1.01 -4.71
N ILE A 21 -1.93 -0.25 -5.11
CA ILE A 21 -2.10 0.91 -6.01
C ILE A 21 -2.63 0.46 -7.37
N ALA A 22 -2.14 -0.64 -7.92
CA ALA A 22 -2.65 -1.19 -9.18
C ALA A 22 -4.12 -1.60 -9.05
N LEU A 23 -4.49 -2.27 -7.95
CA LEU A 23 -5.89 -2.61 -7.65
C LEU A 23 -6.76 -1.36 -7.51
N LEU A 24 -6.25 -0.32 -6.84
CA LEU A 24 -6.92 0.96 -6.67
C LEU A 24 -7.17 1.65 -8.02
N ILE A 25 -6.20 1.62 -8.94
CA ILE A 25 -6.36 2.19 -10.28
C ILE A 25 -7.43 1.41 -11.07
N ALA A 26 -7.39 0.07 -11.00
CA ALA A 26 -8.38 -0.79 -11.65
C ALA A 26 -9.80 -0.55 -11.12
N ARG A 27 -9.95 -0.36 -9.81
CA ARG A 27 -11.25 -0.19 -9.13
C ARG A 27 -11.71 1.26 -8.99
N GLY A 28 -10.84 2.23 -9.27
CA GLY A 28 -11.13 3.66 -9.19
C GLY A 28 -11.29 4.27 -10.58
N PRO A 29 -10.25 4.90 -11.15
CA PRO A 29 -10.30 5.48 -12.49
C PRO A 29 -10.81 4.53 -13.59
N LEU A 30 -10.48 3.24 -13.50
CA LEU A 30 -10.89 2.23 -14.48
C LEU A 30 -12.17 1.47 -14.08
N TYR A 31 -12.87 1.90 -13.01
CA TYR A 31 -14.04 1.20 -12.47
C TYR A 31 -15.05 0.81 -13.55
N GLY A 32 -15.47 1.78 -14.36
CA GLY A 32 -16.46 1.53 -15.41
C GLY A 32 -15.97 0.61 -16.52
N VAL A 33 -14.66 0.41 -16.70
CA VAL A 33 -14.09 -0.53 -17.70
C VAL A 33 -14.00 -1.94 -17.12
N VAL A 34 -13.65 -2.07 -15.84
CA VAL A 34 -13.44 -3.35 -15.15
C VAL A 34 -14.75 -3.96 -14.65
N ASP A 35 -15.69 -3.14 -14.22
CA ASP A 35 -17.01 -3.55 -13.73
C ASP A 35 -18.08 -3.18 -14.76
N GLY A 36 -18.75 -4.19 -15.31
CA GLY A 36 -19.79 -4.03 -16.34
C GLY A 36 -21.20 -3.76 -15.79
N GLY A 37 -21.39 -3.77 -14.47
CA GLY A 37 -22.70 -3.70 -13.82
C GLY A 37 -23.36 -5.08 -13.62
N PRO A 38 -24.64 -5.11 -13.17
CA PRO A 38 -25.54 -3.97 -12.96
C PRO A 38 -25.10 -3.05 -11.80
N TYR A 39 -25.35 -1.75 -11.93
CA TYR A 39 -24.91 -0.73 -10.95
C TYR A 39 -25.99 -0.38 -9.91
N ASP A 40 -27.09 -1.13 -9.83
CA ASP A 40 -28.25 -0.78 -8.99
C ASP A 40 -27.92 -0.67 -7.50
N GLY A 41 -26.89 -1.40 -7.03
CA GLY A 41 -26.35 -1.31 -5.67
C GLY A 41 -25.05 -0.51 -5.54
N ALA A 42 -24.58 0.13 -6.61
CA ALA A 42 -23.30 0.83 -6.62
C ALA A 42 -23.38 2.18 -5.87
N TRP A 43 -22.30 2.51 -5.17
CA TRP A 43 -22.14 3.83 -4.59
C TRP A 43 -22.07 4.86 -5.71
N GLY A 44 -22.85 5.94 -5.64
CA GLY A 44 -22.98 6.91 -6.75
C GLY A 44 -24.23 6.70 -7.61
N GLY A 45 -25.07 5.72 -7.29
CA GLY A 45 -26.37 5.49 -7.91
C GLY A 45 -26.33 4.48 -9.06
N PRO A 46 -27.49 4.21 -9.69
CA PRO A 46 -27.66 3.13 -10.67
C PRO A 46 -27.00 3.41 -12.03
N SER A 47 -26.41 4.59 -12.22
CA SER A 47 -25.73 4.95 -13.46
C SER A 47 -24.25 4.59 -13.41
N ARG A 48 -23.71 4.12 -14.54
CA ARG A 48 -22.28 3.84 -14.71
C ARG A 48 -21.40 5.05 -14.38
N SER A 49 -21.82 6.24 -14.80
CA SER A 49 -21.07 7.49 -14.59
C SER A 49 -21.08 7.94 -13.14
N GLY A 50 -22.23 7.82 -12.45
CA GLY A 50 -22.34 8.10 -11.02
C GLY A 50 -21.48 7.15 -10.20
N ALA A 51 -21.57 5.85 -10.50
CA ALA A 51 -20.75 4.83 -9.87
C ALA A 51 -19.24 5.07 -10.09
N TRP A 52 -18.84 5.35 -11.32
CA TRP A 52 -17.46 5.70 -11.65
C TRP A 52 -16.97 6.94 -10.90
N LEU A 53 -17.76 8.01 -10.83
CA LEU A 53 -17.33 9.27 -10.23
C LEU A 53 -16.98 9.09 -8.76
N VAL A 54 -17.79 8.35 -8.01
CA VAL A 54 -17.52 8.06 -6.59
C VAL A 54 -16.24 7.25 -6.43
N HIS A 55 -16.06 6.19 -7.22
CA HIS A 55 -14.88 5.35 -7.15
C HIS A 55 -13.60 6.11 -7.53
N ALA A 56 -13.66 6.94 -8.57
CA ALA A 56 -12.55 7.81 -8.96
C ALA A 56 -12.24 8.83 -7.86
N ALA A 57 -13.26 9.48 -7.29
CA ALA A 57 -13.09 10.46 -6.22
C ALA A 57 -12.48 9.87 -4.94
N VAL A 58 -12.87 8.66 -4.56
CA VAL A 58 -12.31 7.93 -3.40
C VAL A 58 -10.90 7.42 -3.68
N ALA A 59 -10.62 6.99 -4.92
CA ALA A 59 -9.32 6.47 -5.30
C ALA A 59 -8.21 7.53 -5.22
N VAL A 60 -8.50 8.81 -5.52
CA VAL A 60 -7.51 9.89 -5.48
C VAL A 60 -6.84 10.05 -4.11
N PRO A 61 -7.57 10.31 -2.99
CA PRO A 61 -6.94 10.47 -1.68
C PRO A 61 -6.27 9.18 -1.20
N ILE A 62 -6.84 8.00 -1.48
CA ILE A 62 -6.20 6.72 -1.13
C ILE A 62 -4.86 6.57 -1.89
N GLY A 63 -4.82 6.94 -3.17
CA GLY A 63 -3.63 6.87 -4.00
C GLY A 63 -2.52 7.79 -3.50
N VAL A 64 -2.87 9.00 -3.06
CA VAL A 64 -1.93 9.93 -2.43
C VAL A 64 -1.33 9.34 -1.16
N VAL A 65 -2.15 8.77 -0.28
CA VAL A 65 -1.68 8.12 0.96
C VAL A 65 -0.79 6.91 0.65
N ALA A 66 -1.20 6.04 -0.28
CA ALA A 66 -0.42 4.87 -0.68
C ALA A 66 0.93 5.26 -1.30
N GLY A 67 0.96 6.29 -2.15
CA GLY A 67 2.19 6.84 -2.73
C GLY A 67 3.13 7.41 -1.65
N ALA A 68 2.59 8.14 -0.68
CA ALA A 68 3.36 8.65 0.45
C ALA A 68 3.95 7.52 1.29
N LEU A 69 3.17 6.45 1.56
CA LEU A 69 3.65 5.25 2.25
C LEU A 69 4.77 4.55 1.47
N LEU A 70 4.64 4.43 0.15
CA LEU A 70 5.67 3.80 -0.70
C LEU A 70 7.02 4.56 -0.57
N VAL A 71 6.98 5.89 -0.63
CA VAL A 71 8.16 6.74 -0.42
C VAL A 71 8.71 6.60 1.00
N ALA A 72 7.85 6.56 2.02
CA ALA A 72 8.26 6.41 3.41
C ALA A 72 8.96 5.07 3.67
N VAL A 73 8.41 3.97 3.14
CA VAL A 73 9.00 2.62 3.24
C VAL A 73 10.35 2.56 2.54
N GLU A 74 10.49 3.19 1.36
CA GLU A 74 11.78 3.27 0.67
C GLU A 74 12.83 4.06 1.46
N ARG A 75 12.44 5.20 2.04
CA ARG A 75 13.33 5.98 2.92
C ARG A 75 13.76 5.17 4.14
N LEU A 76 12.84 4.43 4.75
CA LEU A 76 13.12 3.56 5.90
C LEU A 76 14.08 2.42 5.51
N ARG A 77 13.85 1.77 4.37
CA ARG A 77 14.71 0.70 3.85
C ARG A 77 16.14 1.18 3.59
N ARG A 78 16.30 2.39 3.03
CA ARG A 78 17.63 3.01 2.82
C ARG A 78 18.35 3.30 4.13
N ARG A 79 17.64 3.71 5.18
CA ARG A 79 18.22 3.95 6.52
C ARG A 79 18.72 2.67 7.22
N LEU A 80 18.38 1.48 6.71
CA LEU A 80 18.89 0.19 7.19
C LEU A 80 20.12 -0.32 6.43
N VAL A 81 20.58 0.40 5.41
CA VAL A 81 21.84 0.09 4.71
C VAL A 81 23.01 0.51 5.61
N PRO A 82 23.97 -0.39 5.92
CA PRO A 82 25.18 -0.02 6.65
C PRO A 82 25.87 1.17 5.98
N ARG A 83 26.27 2.16 6.78
CA ARG A 83 27.12 3.26 6.29
C ARG A 83 28.57 2.79 6.18
N GLU A 84 29.32 3.41 5.27
CA GLU A 84 30.76 3.14 5.08
C GLU A 84 31.58 3.33 6.36
N GLN A 85 31.07 4.13 7.31
CA GLN A 85 31.66 4.38 8.62
C GLN A 85 31.39 3.27 9.66
N GLY A 86 30.70 2.19 9.31
CA GLY A 86 30.43 1.06 10.20
C GLY A 86 29.40 1.33 11.30
N GLU A 87 28.81 2.53 11.35
CA GLU A 87 27.82 2.86 12.37
C GLU A 87 26.54 2.01 12.23
N PRO A 88 26.08 1.39 13.33
CA PRO A 88 24.85 0.61 13.31
C PRO A 88 23.63 1.51 13.08
N ALA A 89 22.66 1.03 12.30
CA ALA A 89 21.38 1.72 12.15
C ALA A 89 20.75 1.97 13.52
N ALA A 90 20.31 3.22 13.74
CA ALA A 90 19.69 3.66 14.99
C ALA A 90 18.52 2.75 15.38
N TRP A 91 18.35 2.52 16.69
CA TRP A 91 17.39 1.55 17.23
C TRP A 91 15.95 1.83 16.75
N TRP A 92 15.55 3.10 16.68
CA TRP A 92 14.22 3.51 16.22
C TRP A 92 13.97 3.12 14.75
N VAL A 93 15.00 3.07 13.90
CA VAL A 93 14.88 2.65 12.49
C VAL A 93 14.49 1.17 12.43
N ARG A 94 15.10 0.35 13.30
CA ARG A 94 14.81 -1.09 13.37
C ARG A 94 13.40 -1.32 13.90
N SER A 95 13.02 -0.63 14.98
CA SER A 95 11.67 -0.72 15.54
C SER A 95 10.61 -0.30 14.50
N ALA A 96 10.82 0.82 13.81
CA ALA A 96 9.93 1.26 12.74
C ALA A 96 9.83 0.20 11.63
N ALA A 97 10.95 -0.38 11.20
CA ALA A 97 10.95 -1.41 10.15
C ALA A 97 10.21 -2.69 10.56
N VAL A 98 10.43 -3.16 11.80
CA VAL A 98 9.71 -4.32 12.35
C VAL A 98 8.21 -4.02 12.39
N THR A 99 7.82 -2.87 12.94
CA THR A 99 6.41 -2.47 13.02
C THR A 99 5.78 -2.39 11.63
N THR A 100 6.45 -1.78 10.66
CA THR A 100 5.95 -1.72 9.27
C THR A 100 5.73 -3.11 8.66
N VAL A 101 6.68 -4.03 8.83
CA VAL A 101 6.55 -5.40 8.30
C VAL A 101 5.43 -6.17 8.99
N VAL A 102 5.33 -6.07 10.32
CA VAL A 102 4.28 -6.73 11.09
C VAL A 102 2.89 -6.18 10.73
N LEU A 103 2.72 -4.86 10.65
CA LEU A 103 1.45 -4.25 10.26
C LEU A 103 1.04 -4.63 8.85
N ALA A 104 1.98 -4.69 7.90
CA ALA A 104 1.69 -5.13 6.54
C ALA A 104 1.26 -6.61 6.50
N ALA A 105 1.93 -7.48 7.27
CA ALA A 105 1.55 -8.88 7.39
C ALA A 105 0.16 -9.05 8.02
N LEU A 106 -0.13 -8.32 9.10
CA LEU A 106 -1.45 -8.31 9.73
C LEU A 106 -2.52 -7.80 8.77
N PHE A 107 -2.27 -6.72 8.04
CA PHE A 107 -3.17 -6.23 7.01
C PHE A 107 -3.50 -7.32 5.99
N VAL A 108 -2.50 -8.02 5.44
CA VAL A 108 -2.72 -9.11 4.47
C VAL A 108 -3.55 -10.24 5.10
N VAL A 109 -3.25 -10.64 6.33
CA VAL A 109 -3.99 -11.71 7.03
C VAL A 109 -5.44 -11.30 7.25
N LEU A 110 -5.70 -10.09 7.74
CA LEU A 110 -7.05 -9.58 7.98
C LEU A 110 -7.82 -9.42 6.67
N TRP A 111 -7.18 -8.88 5.62
CA TRP A 111 -7.76 -8.74 4.28
C TRP A 111 -8.18 -10.08 3.69
N VAL A 112 -7.30 -11.09 3.75
CA VAL A 112 -7.62 -12.44 3.25
C VAL A 112 -8.71 -13.10 4.08
N ARG A 113 -8.76 -12.82 5.39
CA ARG A 113 -9.83 -13.29 6.28
C ARG A 113 -11.12 -12.46 6.18
N GLN A 114 -11.13 -11.40 5.37
CA GLN A 114 -12.27 -10.48 5.17
C GLN A 114 -12.86 -9.97 6.51
N LEU A 115 -11.97 -9.68 7.47
CA LEU A 115 -12.31 -8.93 8.68
C LEU A 115 -12.27 -7.43 8.40
#